data_AF-A0A8T3WU90-F1
#
_entry.id   AF-A0A8T3WU90-F1
#
_cell.length_a   1.000
_cell.length_b   1.000
_cell.length_c   1.000
_cell.angle_alpha   90.00
_cell.angle_beta   90.00
_cell.angle_gamma   90.00
#
_symmetry.space_group_name_H-M   'P 1'
#
loop_
_entity.id
_entity.type
_entity.pdbx_description
1 polymer ?
#
loop_
_entity_poly.entity_id
_entity_poly.type
_entity_poly.pdbx_seq_one_letter_code
_entity_poly.pdbx_strand_id
1 'polypeptide(L)'
;MDDTKEYVIQRMVSDIVEDNKRFISVSKEKIEGFKTILPVLLKKGIDNLNLTMFDDSLRSKIIATMGDEYCRKGNFSEAIKCFILTGDRERLTEIALEYEKVGNRREAINTFRLANNREKLLELGNRSLEDGHLVEAIMAYKSIDFREGLLSVGEDCLKKARWEYAFEVFTAIQETAKLIDLGHKTLDDKQFALALKSFQAAGSKEGMDKVGDTTLRDGNVATALEAYTASGNEMMISFIKENFA
;
A
#
# COMPACT_ATOMS: atom_id res chain seq x y z
N MET A 1 55.03 -35.97 21.35
CA MET A 1 53.83 -36.38 20.61
C MET A 1 52.92 -35.20 20.24
N ASP A 2 53.29 -33.95 20.58
CA ASP A 2 52.46 -32.75 20.37
C ASP A 2 52.78 -31.98 19.07
N ASP A 3 54.05 -31.87 18.69
CA ASP A 3 54.48 -31.08 17.51
C ASP A 3 53.85 -31.55 16.18
N THR A 4 53.54 -32.84 16.07
CA THR A 4 52.99 -33.41 14.84
C THR A 4 51.53 -33.03 14.63
N LYS A 5 50.77 -32.80 15.71
CA LYS A 5 49.38 -32.33 15.62
C LYS A 5 49.33 -30.84 15.26
N GLU A 6 50.22 -30.05 15.84
CA GLU A 6 50.29 -28.60 15.60
C GLU A 6 50.67 -28.28 14.16
N TYR A 7 51.60 -29.04 13.58
CA TYR A 7 51.99 -28.91 12.16
C TYR A 7 50.84 -29.29 11.20
N VAL A 8 50.08 -30.34 11.52
CA VAL A 8 48.92 -30.75 10.69
C VAL A 8 47.81 -29.71 10.75
N ILE A 9 47.55 -29.14 11.93
CA ILE A 9 46.55 -28.07 12.10
C ILE A 9 46.98 -26.80 11.34
N GLN A 10 48.24 -26.39 11.43
CA GLN A 10 48.73 -25.22 10.68
C GLN A 10 48.65 -25.40 9.16
N ARG A 11 48.91 -26.61 8.67
CA ARG A 11 48.79 -26.93 7.25
C ARG A 11 47.33 -26.92 6.79
N MET A 12 46.42 -27.55 7.54
CA MET A 12 44.98 -27.50 7.24
C MET A 12 44.42 -26.08 7.28
N VAL A 13 44.83 -25.27 8.26
CA VAL A 13 44.41 -23.86 8.35
C VAL A 13 44.96 -23.04 7.18
N SER A 14 46.20 -23.29 6.75
CA SER A 14 46.79 -22.63 5.59
C SER A 14 46.09 -23.02 4.29
N ASP A 15 45.76 -24.30 4.11
CA ASP A 15 45.03 -24.80 2.94
C ASP A 15 43.61 -24.21 2.88
N ILE A 16 42.91 -24.12 4.03
CA ILE A 16 41.60 -23.47 4.13
C ILE A 16 41.68 -21.96 3.83
N VAL A 17 42.75 -21.29 4.26
CA VAL A 17 42.97 -19.86 3.99
C VAL A 17 43.30 -19.62 2.52
N GLU A 18 44.05 -20.50 1.87
CA GLU A 18 44.34 -20.43 0.43
C GLU A 18 43.08 -20.70 -0.41
N ASP A 19 42.29 -21.70 -0.07
CA ASP A 19 41.05 -22.01 -0.78
C ASP A 19 40.02 -20.89 -0.63
N ASN A 20 39.89 -20.30 0.57
CA ASN A 20 39.06 -19.11 0.78
C ASN A 20 39.56 -17.90 -0.01
N LYS A 21 40.88 -17.66 -0.08
CA LYS A 21 41.46 -16.57 -0.88
C LYS A 21 41.18 -16.75 -2.38
N ARG A 22 41.30 -17.98 -2.90
CA ARG A 22 40.98 -18.31 -4.30
C ARG A 22 39.50 -18.15 -4.61
N PHE A 23 38.62 -18.56 -3.71
CA PHE A 23 37.18 -18.38 -3.88
C PHE A 23 36.78 -16.89 -3.87
N ILE A 24 37.40 -16.10 -3.00
CA ILE A 24 37.20 -14.65 -2.91
C ILE A 24 37.80 -13.91 -4.11
N SER A 25 38.94 -14.35 -4.66
CA SER A 25 39.56 -13.74 -5.85
C SER A 25 38.73 -14.01 -7.11
N VAL A 26 38.24 -15.25 -7.28
CA VAL A 26 37.37 -15.62 -8.42
C VAL A 26 36.05 -14.85 -8.38
N SER A 27 35.49 -14.61 -7.19
CA SER A 27 34.28 -13.80 -7.06
C SER A 27 34.53 -12.31 -7.28
N LYS A 28 35.71 -11.76 -6.90
CA LYS A 28 36.11 -10.38 -7.22
C LYS A 28 36.34 -10.15 -8.71
N GLU A 29 37.01 -11.05 -9.42
CA GLU A 29 37.21 -10.94 -10.87
C GLU A 29 35.90 -11.02 -11.65
N LYS A 30 34.98 -11.91 -11.23
CA LYS A 30 33.63 -11.95 -11.80
C LYS A 30 32.90 -10.61 -11.61
N ILE A 31 33.02 -9.97 -10.44
CA ILE A 31 32.40 -8.67 -10.12
C ILE A 31 32.99 -7.51 -10.94
N GLU A 32 34.29 -7.48 -11.24
CA GLU A 32 34.85 -6.46 -12.13
C GLU A 32 34.37 -6.63 -13.59
N GLY A 33 34.25 -7.86 -14.06
CA GLY A 33 33.61 -8.16 -15.35
C GLY A 33 32.15 -7.68 -15.40
N PHE A 34 31.44 -7.64 -14.26
CA PHE A 34 30.07 -7.13 -14.21
C PHE A 34 29.99 -5.62 -14.46
N LYS A 35 30.95 -4.81 -14.01
CA LYS A 35 30.93 -3.36 -14.24
C LYS A 35 30.97 -3.00 -15.74
N THR A 36 31.66 -3.79 -16.55
CA THR A 36 31.75 -3.58 -18.00
C THR A 36 30.46 -3.95 -18.73
N ILE A 37 29.73 -4.96 -18.27
CA ILE A 37 28.46 -5.38 -18.89
C ILE A 37 27.23 -4.66 -18.32
N LEU A 38 27.37 -4.01 -17.16
CA LEU A 38 26.29 -3.30 -16.47
C LEU A 38 25.52 -2.31 -17.37
N PRO A 39 26.16 -1.49 -18.24
CA PRO A 39 25.41 -0.61 -19.13
C PRO A 39 24.49 -1.37 -20.11
N VAL A 40 24.93 -2.54 -20.58
CA VAL A 40 24.15 -3.39 -21.49
C VAL A 40 22.97 -4.00 -20.75
N LEU A 41 23.18 -4.46 -19.52
CA LEU A 41 22.13 -4.98 -18.65
C LEU A 41 21.08 -3.91 -18.34
N LEU A 42 21.52 -2.71 -17.96
CA LEU A 42 20.64 -1.57 -17.67
C LEU A 42 19.79 -1.15 -18.88
N LYS A 43 20.36 -1.20 -20.09
CA LYS A 43 19.64 -0.89 -21.34
C LYS A 43 18.58 -1.94 -21.68
N LYS A 44 18.83 -3.20 -21.33
CA LYS A 44 17.89 -4.30 -21.58
C LYS A 44 16.71 -4.29 -20.59
N GLY A 45 16.96 -3.82 -19.36
CA GLY A 45 15.95 -3.73 -18.29
C GLY A 45 15.76 -5.06 -17.57
N ILE A 46 15.41 -5.01 -16.28
CA ILE A 46 15.32 -6.19 -15.42
C ILE A 46 14.31 -7.22 -15.94
N ASP A 47 13.19 -6.75 -16.50
CA ASP A 47 12.10 -7.59 -17.02
C ASP A 47 12.52 -8.48 -18.21
N ASN A 48 13.61 -8.15 -18.90
CA ASN A 48 14.09 -8.86 -20.08
C ASN A 48 15.39 -9.66 -19.83
N LEU A 49 15.83 -9.75 -18.56
CA LEU A 49 17.03 -10.48 -18.18
C LEU A 49 16.71 -11.91 -17.78
N ASN A 50 17.36 -12.86 -18.46
CA ASN A 50 17.42 -14.24 -18.01
C ASN A 50 18.74 -14.45 -17.24
N LEU A 51 18.63 -14.59 -15.92
CA LEU A 51 19.77 -14.83 -15.02
C LEU A 51 19.74 -16.23 -14.41
N THR A 52 18.94 -17.18 -14.96
CA THR A 52 18.81 -18.54 -14.40
C THR A 52 20.10 -19.36 -14.50
N MET A 53 21.03 -18.93 -15.35
CA MET A 53 22.36 -19.55 -15.50
C MET A 53 23.31 -19.24 -14.34
N PHE A 54 22.98 -18.27 -13.48
CA PHE A 54 23.77 -17.91 -12.31
C PHE A 54 23.16 -18.52 -11.04
N ASP A 55 24.00 -18.80 -10.06
CA ASP A 55 23.53 -19.16 -8.73
C ASP A 55 22.75 -18.01 -8.08
N ASP A 56 21.93 -18.33 -7.08
CA ASP A 56 21.04 -17.36 -6.43
C ASP A 56 21.81 -16.22 -5.76
N SER A 57 23.00 -16.49 -5.21
CA SER A 57 23.83 -15.48 -4.54
C SER A 57 24.35 -14.44 -5.53
N LEU A 58 24.88 -14.90 -6.66
CA LEU A 58 25.42 -14.06 -7.71
C LEU A 58 24.30 -13.31 -8.43
N ARG A 59 23.18 -13.98 -8.70
CA ARG A 59 21.98 -13.35 -9.27
C ARG A 59 21.50 -12.18 -8.41
N SER A 60 21.36 -12.39 -7.10
CA SER A 60 20.95 -11.31 -6.18
C SER A 60 21.96 -10.15 -6.16
N LYS A 61 23.26 -10.43 -6.19
CA LYS A 61 24.30 -9.38 -6.28
C LYS A 61 24.21 -8.57 -7.57
N ILE A 62 23.99 -9.23 -8.71
CA ILE A 62 23.83 -8.55 -10.01
C ILE A 62 22.62 -7.61 -9.97
N ILE A 63 21.47 -8.13 -9.51
CA ILE A 63 20.22 -7.35 -9.45
C ILE A 63 20.35 -6.18 -8.48
N ALA A 64 20.96 -6.38 -7.30
CA ALA A 64 21.21 -5.31 -6.35
C ALA A 64 22.14 -4.22 -6.93
N THR A 65 23.20 -4.63 -7.64
CA THR A 65 24.12 -3.69 -8.31
C THR A 65 23.41 -2.88 -9.40
N MET A 66 22.50 -3.51 -10.15
CA MET A 66 21.65 -2.79 -11.11
C MET A 66 20.72 -1.81 -10.41
N GLY A 67 20.11 -2.21 -9.29
CA GLY A 67 19.27 -1.33 -8.46
C GLY A 67 20.02 -0.08 -8.00
N ASP A 68 21.23 -0.24 -7.47
CA ASP A 68 22.09 0.85 -7.05
C ASP A 68 22.42 1.82 -8.21
N GLU A 69 22.70 1.30 -9.40
CA GLU A 69 22.93 2.13 -10.59
C GLU A 69 21.67 2.85 -11.07
N TYR A 70 20.50 2.21 -11.01
CA TYR A 70 19.24 2.88 -11.33
C TYR A 70 18.96 4.02 -10.35
N CYS A 71 19.23 3.84 -9.05
CA CYS A 71 19.16 4.91 -8.06
C CYS A 71 20.09 6.08 -8.39
N ARG A 72 21.36 5.81 -8.74
CA ARG A 72 22.33 6.86 -9.13
C ARG A 72 21.87 7.66 -10.34
N LYS A 73 21.15 7.02 -11.27
CA LYS A 73 20.58 7.67 -12.47
C LYS A 73 19.21 8.33 -12.22
N GLY A 74 18.68 8.26 -11.00
CA GLY A 74 17.35 8.78 -10.65
C GLY A 74 16.18 7.96 -11.20
N ASN A 75 16.43 6.74 -11.71
CA ASN A 75 15.38 5.87 -12.21
C ASN A 75 14.86 4.95 -11.09
N PHE A 76 14.11 5.54 -10.15
CA PHE A 76 13.63 4.82 -8.96
C PHE A 76 12.63 3.70 -9.27
N SER A 77 11.84 3.81 -10.35
CA SER A 77 10.88 2.76 -10.74
C SER A 77 11.59 1.42 -11.03
N GLU A 78 12.67 1.47 -11.82
CA GLU A 78 13.46 0.27 -12.12
C GLU A 78 14.29 -0.19 -10.92
N ALA A 79 14.77 0.74 -10.08
CA ALA A 79 15.47 0.38 -8.86
C ALA A 79 14.57 -0.39 -7.87
N ILE A 80 13.31 0.04 -7.70
CA ILE A 80 12.32 -0.63 -6.85
C ILE A 80 12.12 -2.08 -7.31
N LYS A 81 11.97 -2.31 -8.63
CA LYS A 81 11.82 -3.67 -9.16
C LYS A 81 13.02 -4.55 -8.78
N CYS A 82 14.24 -4.04 -8.94
CA CYS A 82 15.45 -4.75 -8.54
C CYS A 82 15.43 -5.10 -7.05
N PHE A 83 15.11 -4.14 -6.17
CA PHE A 83 15.13 -4.37 -4.73
C PHE A 83 13.98 -5.24 -4.20
N ILE A 84 12.83 -5.25 -4.88
CA ILE A 84 11.77 -6.24 -4.62
C ILE A 84 12.29 -7.65 -4.91
N LEU A 85 12.95 -7.85 -6.06
CA LEU A 85 13.47 -9.17 -6.45
C LEU A 85 14.59 -9.67 -5.54
N THR A 86 15.40 -8.76 -4.97
CA THR A 86 16.45 -9.13 -4.00
C THR A 86 15.96 -9.20 -2.57
N GLY A 87 14.74 -8.73 -2.29
CA GLY A 87 14.18 -8.62 -0.94
C GLY A 87 14.86 -7.56 -0.06
N ASP A 88 15.52 -6.57 -0.66
CA ASP A 88 16.28 -5.54 0.05
C ASP A 88 15.37 -4.42 0.55
N ARG A 89 14.90 -4.57 1.79
CA ARG A 89 13.97 -3.63 2.44
C ARG A 89 14.64 -2.33 2.88
N GLU A 90 15.93 -2.36 3.17
CA GLU A 90 16.69 -1.16 3.57
C GLU A 90 16.78 -0.21 2.38
N ARG A 91 17.15 -0.72 1.20
CA ARG A 91 17.21 0.08 -0.02
C ARG A 91 15.85 0.59 -0.47
N LEU A 92 14.79 -0.20 -0.34
CA LEU A 92 13.42 0.28 -0.59
C LEU A 92 13.04 1.43 0.36
N THR A 93 13.44 1.35 1.63
CA THR A 93 13.23 2.43 2.61
C THR A 93 13.99 3.70 2.22
N GLU A 94 15.23 3.58 1.75
CA GLU A 94 16.02 4.72 1.24
C GLU A 94 15.32 5.42 0.06
N ILE A 95 14.85 4.65 -0.94
CA ILE A 95 14.10 5.21 -2.08
C ILE A 95 12.81 5.91 -1.61
N ALA A 96 12.09 5.30 -0.67
CA ALA A 96 10.86 5.88 -0.13
C ALA A 96 11.12 7.24 0.55
N LEU A 97 12.23 7.36 1.30
CA LEU A 97 12.67 8.63 1.89
C LEU A 97 13.04 9.67 0.82
N GLU A 98 13.64 9.26 -0.30
CA GLU A 98 13.90 10.17 -1.43
C GLU A 98 12.58 10.67 -2.06
N TYR A 99 11.58 9.79 -2.24
CA TYR A 99 10.25 10.21 -2.69
C TYR A 99 9.58 11.19 -1.72
N GLU A 100 9.73 10.98 -0.42
CA GLU A 100 9.22 11.88 0.61
C GLU A 100 9.88 13.26 0.51
N LYS A 101 11.21 13.32 0.34
CA LYS A 101 11.97 14.59 0.20
C LYS A 101 11.52 15.43 -0.99
N VAL A 102 11.17 14.79 -2.11
CA VAL A 102 10.65 15.49 -3.30
C VAL A 102 9.15 15.79 -3.22
N GLY A 103 8.49 15.46 -2.10
CA GLY A 103 7.07 15.69 -1.87
C GLY A 103 6.14 14.68 -2.54
N ASN A 104 6.67 13.61 -3.14
CA ASN A 104 5.85 12.56 -3.76
C ASN A 104 5.39 11.52 -2.73
N ARG A 105 4.49 11.95 -1.84
CA ARG A 105 4.01 11.15 -0.70
C ARG A 105 3.36 9.83 -1.12
N ARG A 106 2.63 9.81 -2.24
CA ARG A 106 1.96 8.59 -2.73
C ARG A 106 2.95 7.49 -3.07
N GLU A 107 4.01 7.82 -3.81
CA GLU A 107 5.05 6.85 -4.14
C GLU A 107 5.90 6.47 -2.92
N ALA A 108 6.12 7.41 -1.99
CA ALA A 108 6.76 7.10 -0.71
C ALA A 108 5.95 6.05 0.08
N ILE A 109 4.63 6.21 0.22
CA ILE A 109 3.75 5.24 0.89
C ILE A 109 3.80 3.87 0.21
N ASN A 110 3.68 3.84 -1.13
CA ASN A 110 3.74 2.59 -1.89
C ASN A 110 5.07 1.87 -1.64
N THR A 111 6.18 2.61 -1.62
CA THR A 111 7.52 2.06 -1.45
C THR A 111 7.79 1.64 -0.01
N PHE A 112 7.37 2.41 0.99
CA PHE A 112 7.44 1.98 2.40
C PHE A 112 6.61 0.73 2.67
N ARG A 113 5.45 0.60 2.01
CA ARG A 113 4.62 -0.63 2.08
C ARG A 113 5.37 -1.83 1.51
N LEU A 114 6.04 -1.67 0.36
CA LEU A 114 6.89 -2.72 -0.23
C LEU A 114 8.07 -3.08 0.69
N ALA A 115 8.64 -2.10 1.38
CA ALA A 115 9.68 -2.31 2.40
C ALA A 115 9.15 -2.92 3.71
N ASN A 116 7.83 -3.01 3.89
CA ASN A 116 7.18 -3.36 5.16
C ASN A 116 7.61 -2.46 6.34
N ASN A 117 7.87 -1.17 6.06
CA ASN A 117 8.31 -0.22 7.08
C ASN A 117 7.10 0.44 7.76
N ARG A 118 6.57 -0.24 8.78
CA ARG A 118 5.36 0.19 9.50
C ARG A 118 5.53 1.51 10.25
N GLU A 119 6.71 1.75 10.83
CA GLU A 119 7.02 2.96 11.59
C GLU A 119 6.97 4.20 10.68
N LYS A 120 7.63 4.13 9.52
CA LYS A 120 7.62 5.25 8.55
C LYS A 120 6.25 5.48 7.92
N LEU A 121 5.48 4.41 7.68
CA LEU A 121 4.08 4.55 7.24
C LEU A 121 3.22 5.27 8.28
N LEU A 122 3.38 4.95 9.57
CA LEU A 122 2.65 5.62 10.64
C LEU A 122 3.04 7.11 10.74
N GLU A 123 4.34 7.42 10.71
CA GLU A 123 4.85 8.79 10.73
C GLU A 123 4.31 9.62 9.56
N LEU A 124 4.41 9.07 8.34
CA LEU A 124 3.93 9.73 7.13
C LEU A 124 2.41 9.89 7.11
N GLY A 125 1.68 8.90 7.65
CA GLY A 125 0.23 8.96 7.82
C GLY A 125 -0.20 10.08 8.78
N ASN A 126 0.44 10.18 9.95
CA ASN A 126 0.17 11.24 10.94
C ASN A 126 0.44 12.62 10.34
N ARG A 127 1.61 12.79 9.71
CA ARG A 127 1.96 14.07 9.08
C ARG A 127 1.00 14.43 7.94
N SER A 128 0.60 13.45 7.13
CA SER A 128 -0.37 13.69 6.05
C SER A 128 -1.74 14.10 6.60
N LEU A 129 -2.17 13.54 7.73
CA LEU A 129 -3.41 13.94 8.39
C LEU A 129 -3.32 15.38 8.92
N GLU A 130 -2.23 15.73 9.61
CA GLU A 130 -1.97 17.09 10.11
C GLU A 130 -1.95 18.13 8.99
N ASP A 131 -1.32 17.80 7.86
CA ASP A 131 -1.25 18.64 6.67
C ASP A 131 -2.58 18.70 5.87
N GLY A 132 -3.58 17.87 6.24
CA GLY A 132 -4.89 17.80 5.56
C GLY A 132 -4.90 16.98 4.26
N HIS A 133 -3.83 16.23 3.98
CA HIS A 133 -3.67 15.28 2.88
C HIS A 133 -4.33 13.93 3.22
N LEU A 134 -5.66 13.92 3.18
CA LEU A 134 -6.47 12.79 3.65
C LEU A 134 -6.25 11.51 2.85
N VAL A 135 -6.08 11.60 1.52
CA VAL A 135 -5.90 10.42 0.66
C VAL A 135 -4.63 9.68 1.08
N GLU A 136 -3.53 10.41 1.23
CA GLU A 136 -2.24 9.88 1.67
C GLU A 136 -2.33 9.31 3.09
N ALA A 137 -2.99 10.00 4.01
CA ALA A 137 -3.20 9.50 5.38
C ALA A 137 -3.98 8.17 5.39
N ILE A 138 -5.08 8.08 4.63
CA ILE A 138 -5.88 6.86 4.49
C ILE A 138 -5.04 5.73 3.89
N MET A 139 -4.29 6.01 2.81
CA MET A 139 -3.42 5.02 2.18
C MET A 139 -2.36 4.48 3.14
N ALA A 140 -1.71 5.36 3.91
CA ALA A 140 -0.70 4.99 4.87
C ALA A 140 -1.29 4.12 5.99
N TYR A 141 -2.38 4.53 6.62
CA TYR A 141 -3.01 3.78 7.71
C TYR A 141 -3.62 2.46 7.25
N LYS A 142 -4.24 2.39 6.05
CA LYS A 142 -4.68 1.14 5.45
C LYS A 142 -3.52 0.17 5.22
N SER A 143 -2.36 0.68 4.83
CA SER A 143 -1.17 -0.17 4.57
C SER A 143 -0.62 -0.84 5.83
N ILE A 144 -0.98 -0.36 7.01
CA ILE A 144 -0.57 -0.91 8.30
C ILE A 144 -1.76 -1.39 9.16
N ASP A 145 -2.97 -1.45 8.62
CA ASP A 145 -4.19 -1.80 9.35
C ASP A 145 -4.39 -0.98 10.65
N PHE A 146 -4.01 0.31 10.64
CA PHE A 146 -4.08 1.16 11.82
C PHE A 146 -5.48 1.74 12.01
N ARG A 147 -6.34 0.97 12.71
CA ARG A 147 -7.76 1.28 12.94
C ARG A 147 -7.98 2.64 13.62
N GLU A 148 -7.20 2.97 14.65
CA GLU A 148 -7.37 4.21 15.41
C GLU A 148 -7.08 5.44 14.55
N GLY A 149 -6.02 5.39 13.74
CA GLY A 149 -5.70 6.45 12.78
C GLY A 149 -6.78 6.60 11.72
N LEU A 150 -7.29 5.50 11.17
CA LEU A 150 -8.42 5.54 10.24
C LEU A 150 -9.66 6.16 10.89
N LEU A 151 -10.01 5.77 12.12
CA LEU A 151 -11.14 6.36 12.83
C LEU A 151 -10.97 7.88 13.00
N SER A 152 -9.77 8.34 13.37
CA SER A 152 -9.45 9.77 13.49
C SER A 152 -9.63 10.52 12.16
N VAL A 153 -9.15 9.95 11.05
CA VAL A 153 -9.35 10.51 9.70
C VAL A 153 -10.84 10.59 9.38
N GLY A 154 -11.61 9.52 9.64
CA GLY A 154 -13.04 9.49 9.37
C GLY A 154 -13.81 10.54 10.16
N GLU A 155 -13.46 10.75 11.43
CA GLU A 155 -14.05 11.80 12.25
C GLU A 155 -13.69 13.22 11.77
N ASP A 156 -12.44 13.45 11.35
CA ASP A 156 -12.05 14.72 10.74
C ASP A 156 -12.81 14.98 9.43
N CYS A 157 -12.99 13.94 8.61
CA CYS A 157 -13.79 14.00 7.39
C CYS A 157 -15.24 14.36 7.69
N LEU A 158 -15.86 13.74 8.71
CA LEU A 158 -17.22 14.05 9.14
C LEU A 158 -17.37 15.51 9.58
N LYS A 159 -16.39 16.05 10.33
CA LYS A 159 -16.42 17.44 10.80
C LYS A 159 -16.29 18.44 9.65
N LYS A 160 -15.52 18.08 8.62
CA LYS A 160 -15.25 18.93 7.45
C LYS A 160 -16.22 18.69 6.28
N ALA A 161 -17.31 17.96 6.49
CA ALA A 161 -18.28 17.59 5.45
C ALA A 161 -17.67 16.89 4.22
N ARG A 162 -16.58 16.15 4.42
CA ARG A 162 -15.88 15.36 3.40
C ARG A 162 -16.45 13.94 3.36
N TRP A 163 -17.71 13.84 2.96
CA TRP A 163 -18.52 12.64 3.15
C TRP A 163 -18.01 11.39 2.44
N GLU A 164 -17.49 11.50 1.22
CA GLU A 164 -16.97 10.35 0.46
C GLU A 164 -15.76 9.70 1.15
N TYR A 165 -14.82 10.52 1.65
CA TYR A 165 -13.66 10.03 2.40
C TYR A 165 -14.08 9.42 3.75
N ALA A 166 -15.05 10.02 4.44
CA ALA A 166 -15.61 9.44 5.66
C ALA A 166 -16.24 8.07 5.39
N PHE A 167 -17.03 7.94 4.31
CA PHE A 167 -17.63 6.67 3.89
C PHE A 167 -16.58 5.60 3.60
N GLU A 168 -15.56 5.93 2.81
CA GLU A 168 -14.48 5.01 2.47
C GLU A 168 -13.78 4.48 3.73
N VAL A 169 -13.48 5.38 4.66
CA VAL A 169 -12.83 5.05 5.93
C VAL A 169 -13.71 4.16 6.79
N PHE A 170 -14.93 4.57 7.11
CA PHE A 170 -15.78 3.81 8.03
C PHE A 170 -16.22 2.46 7.46
N THR A 171 -16.35 2.35 6.13
CA THR A 171 -16.58 1.08 5.46
C THR A 171 -15.36 0.16 5.61
N ALA A 172 -14.14 0.69 5.46
CA ALA A 172 -12.91 -0.09 5.59
C ALA A 172 -12.71 -0.64 7.01
N ILE A 173 -13.08 0.12 8.05
CA ILE A 173 -13.00 -0.32 9.46
C ILE A 173 -14.28 -0.96 10.00
N GLN A 174 -15.32 -1.08 9.18
CA GLN A 174 -16.63 -1.65 9.52
C GLN A 174 -17.28 -0.99 10.76
N GLU A 175 -17.15 0.33 10.90
CA GLU A 175 -17.75 1.10 12.00
C GLU A 175 -19.22 1.44 11.71
N THR A 176 -20.11 0.52 12.06
CA THR A 176 -21.56 0.62 11.79
C THR A 176 -22.21 1.87 12.37
N ALA A 177 -21.90 2.21 13.63
CA ALA A 177 -22.46 3.40 14.28
C ALA A 177 -22.07 4.70 13.56
N LYS A 178 -20.83 4.79 13.08
CA LYS A 178 -20.33 5.96 12.34
C LYS A 178 -20.90 6.04 10.93
N LEU A 179 -21.14 4.89 10.27
CA LEU A 179 -21.84 4.84 8.98
C LEU A 179 -23.30 5.30 9.10
N ILE A 180 -23.99 4.97 10.20
CA ILE A 180 -25.34 5.46 10.47
C ILE A 180 -25.33 6.98 10.70
N ASP A 181 -24.39 7.51 11.50
CA ASP A 181 -24.22 8.96 11.71
C ASP A 181 -23.93 9.68 10.38
N LEU A 182 -23.02 9.14 9.56
CA LEU A 182 -22.73 9.65 8.22
C LEU A 182 -23.99 9.65 7.34
N GLY A 183 -24.78 8.56 7.38
CA GLY A 183 -26.03 8.44 6.65
C GLY A 183 -27.04 9.52 7.04
N HIS A 184 -27.17 9.81 8.33
CA HIS A 184 -28.04 10.89 8.80
C HIS A 184 -27.57 12.27 8.34
N LYS A 185 -26.27 12.58 8.49
CA LYS A 185 -25.71 13.87 8.07
C LYS A 185 -25.82 14.11 6.57
N THR A 186 -25.52 13.08 5.77
CA THR A 186 -25.65 13.16 4.31
C THR A 186 -27.09 13.24 3.86
N LEU A 187 -28.04 12.64 4.59
CA LEU A 187 -29.46 12.80 4.34
C LEU A 187 -29.94 14.23 4.60
N ASP A 188 -29.49 14.85 5.70
CA ASP A 188 -29.80 16.24 6.04
C ASP A 188 -29.25 17.22 4.97
N ASP A 189 -28.07 16.90 4.40
CA ASP A 189 -27.45 17.62 3.28
C ASP A 189 -28.05 17.28 1.91
N LYS A 190 -29.13 16.48 1.86
CA LYS A 190 -29.80 16.00 0.63
C LYS A 190 -28.91 15.19 -0.32
N GLN A 191 -27.83 14.61 0.18
CA GLN A 191 -26.98 13.67 -0.56
C GLN A 191 -27.53 12.25 -0.48
N PHE A 192 -28.72 12.04 -1.03
CA PHE A 192 -29.50 10.80 -0.87
C PHE A 192 -28.75 9.53 -1.31
N ALA A 193 -27.98 9.60 -2.40
CA ALA A 193 -27.21 8.45 -2.89
C ALA A 193 -26.13 8.00 -1.89
N LEU A 194 -25.46 8.95 -1.23
CA LEU A 194 -24.43 8.65 -0.24
C LEU A 194 -25.03 8.23 1.10
N ALA A 195 -26.17 8.83 1.48
CA ALA A 195 -26.93 8.41 2.65
C ALA A 195 -27.39 6.95 2.51
N LEU A 196 -27.96 6.60 1.34
CA LEU A 196 -28.39 5.23 1.05
C LEU A 196 -27.22 4.25 1.10
N LYS A 197 -26.10 4.55 0.44
CA LYS A 197 -24.88 3.72 0.51
C LYS A 197 -24.38 3.53 1.94
N SER A 198 -24.41 4.60 2.75
CA SER A 198 -23.98 4.55 4.16
C SER A 198 -24.88 3.64 5.00
N PHE A 199 -26.20 3.76 4.87
CA PHE A 199 -27.14 2.89 5.57
C PHE A 199 -27.09 1.43 5.09
N GLN A 200 -26.90 1.20 3.78
CA GLN A 200 -26.69 -0.13 3.22
C GLN A 200 -25.43 -0.78 3.79
N ALA A 201 -24.31 -0.06 3.82
CA ALA A 201 -23.05 -0.53 4.38
C ALA A 201 -23.17 -0.82 5.89
N ALA A 202 -24.00 -0.06 6.61
CA ALA A 202 -24.29 -0.30 8.02
C ALA A 202 -25.35 -1.40 8.27
N GLY A 203 -26.06 -1.86 7.24
CA GLY A 203 -27.20 -2.78 7.38
C GLY A 203 -28.44 -2.16 8.04
N SER A 204 -28.57 -0.83 8.03
CA SER A 204 -29.67 -0.12 8.69
C SER A 204 -30.91 -0.01 7.80
N LYS A 205 -31.87 -0.93 7.97
CA LYS A 205 -33.16 -0.90 7.27
C LYS A 205 -33.96 0.37 7.55
N GLU A 206 -34.02 0.78 8.82
CA GLU A 206 -34.68 2.01 9.24
C GLU A 206 -34.07 3.25 8.57
N GLY A 207 -32.74 3.31 8.47
CA GLY A 207 -32.06 4.39 7.77
C GLY A 207 -32.41 4.44 6.28
N MET A 208 -32.46 3.27 5.62
CA MET A 208 -32.87 3.16 4.22
C MET A 208 -34.34 3.58 4.01
N ASP A 209 -35.26 3.13 4.86
CA ASP A 209 -36.66 3.57 4.82
C ASP A 209 -36.79 5.08 4.99
N LYS A 210 -36.00 5.69 5.88
CA LYS A 210 -35.97 7.14 6.09
C LYS A 210 -35.48 7.91 4.86
N VAL A 211 -34.50 7.38 4.11
CA VAL A 211 -34.09 7.93 2.81
C VAL A 211 -35.27 7.86 1.83
N GLY A 212 -35.98 6.71 1.79
CA GLY A 212 -37.19 6.52 1.00
C GLY A 212 -38.27 7.56 1.30
N ASP A 213 -38.63 7.72 2.58
CA ASP A 213 -39.67 8.66 3.03
C ASP A 213 -39.32 10.11 2.67
N THR A 214 -38.04 10.46 2.75
CA THR A 214 -37.56 11.82 2.50
C THR A 214 -37.55 12.12 1.01
N THR A 215 -37.01 11.20 0.20
CA THR A 215 -36.96 11.35 -1.26
C THR A 215 -38.34 11.29 -1.91
N LEU A 216 -39.26 10.49 -1.37
CA LEU A 216 -40.66 10.44 -1.83
C LEU A 216 -41.37 11.78 -1.57
N ARG A 217 -41.19 12.38 -0.39
CA ARG A 217 -41.72 13.71 -0.07
C ARG A 217 -41.15 14.82 -0.96
N ASP A 218 -39.89 14.68 -1.36
CA ASP A 218 -39.22 15.58 -2.30
C ASP A 218 -39.60 15.31 -3.77
N GLY A 219 -40.46 14.32 -4.04
CA GLY A 219 -40.92 13.95 -5.39
C GLY A 219 -39.93 13.11 -6.19
N ASN A 220 -38.81 12.68 -5.60
CA ASN A 220 -37.85 11.80 -6.24
C ASN A 220 -38.23 10.32 -6.02
N VAL A 221 -39.23 9.88 -6.79
CA VAL A 221 -39.80 8.53 -6.72
C VAL A 221 -38.78 7.44 -7.05
N ALA A 222 -37.86 7.69 -7.99
CA ALA A 222 -36.87 6.70 -8.41
C ALA A 222 -35.91 6.33 -7.26
N THR A 223 -35.37 7.33 -6.57
CA THR A 223 -34.48 7.09 -5.41
C THR A 223 -35.27 6.54 -4.22
N ALA A 224 -36.53 6.93 -4.04
CA ALA A 224 -37.38 6.36 -3.00
C ALA A 224 -37.60 4.85 -3.21
N LEU A 225 -37.91 4.45 -4.44
CA LEU A 225 -38.08 3.04 -4.81
C LEU A 225 -36.78 2.24 -4.58
N GLU A 226 -35.63 2.79 -4.96
CA GLU A 226 -34.33 2.16 -4.71
C GLU A 226 -34.08 1.95 -3.21
N ALA A 227 -34.37 2.96 -2.40
CA ALA A 227 -34.18 2.91 -0.95
C ALA A 227 -35.09 1.86 -0.26
N TYR A 228 -36.38 1.83 -0.59
CA TYR A 228 -37.31 0.81 -0.05
C TYR A 228 -36.99 -0.60 -0.56
N THR A 229 -36.50 -0.72 -1.79
CA THR A 229 -36.01 -2.02 -2.32
C THR A 229 -34.82 -2.50 -1.51
N ALA A 230 -33.89 -1.60 -1.18
CA ALA A 230 -32.73 -1.93 -0.36
C ALA A 230 -33.08 -2.29 1.10
N SER A 231 -34.12 -1.67 1.68
CA SER A 231 -34.59 -2.01 3.04
C SER A 231 -35.42 -3.30 3.08
N GLY A 232 -36.01 -3.71 1.94
CA GLY A 232 -36.94 -4.82 1.82
C GLY A 232 -38.36 -4.47 2.25
N ASN A 233 -38.76 -3.20 2.09
CA ASN A 233 -40.09 -2.71 2.45
C ASN A 233 -41.10 -2.93 1.31
N GLU A 234 -41.58 -4.18 1.18
CA GLU A 234 -42.50 -4.61 0.12
C GLU A 234 -43.79 -3.78 0.00
N MET A 235 -44.28 -3.27 1.14
CA MET A 235 -45.46 -2.42 1.18
C MET A 235 -45.23 -1.11 0.41
N MET A 236 -44.14 -0.41 0.70
CA MET A 236 -43.82 0.86 0.04
C MET A 236 -43.40 0.66 -1.42
N ILE A 237 -42.72 -0.45 -1.72
CA ILE A 237 -42.38 -0.82 -3.11
C ILE A 237 -43.65 -0.99 -3.95
N SER A 238 -44.63 -1.73 -3.44
CA SER A 238 -45.91 -1.96 -4.13
C SER A 238 -46.69 -0.66 -4.29
N PHE A 239 -46.79 0.14 -3.23
CA PHE A 239 -47.43 1.45 -3.26
C PHE A 239 -46.85 2.36 -4.35
N ILE A 240 -45.51 2.46 -4.44
CA ILE A 240 -44.87 3.30 -5.45
C ILE A 240 -45.17 2.79 -6.86
N LYS A 241 -45.06 1.48 -7.09
CA LYS A 241 -45.32 0.88 -8.41
C LYS A 241 -46.77 1.05 -8.86
N GLU A 242 -47.74 1.03 -7.95
CA GLU A 242 -49.15 1.17 -8.30
C GLU A 242 -49.58 2.61 -8.58
N ASN A 243 -48.92 3.59 -7.96
CA ASN A 243 -49.37 5.00 -7.99
C ASN A 243 -48.50 5.92 -8.84
N PHE A 244 -47.25 5.53 -9.13
CA PHE A 244 -46.26 6.40 -9.79
C PHE A 244 -45.51 5.75 -10.96
N ALA A 245 -45.78 4.48 -11.29
CA ALA A 245 -45.22 3.81 -12.47
C ALA A 245 -46.07 4.00 -13.73
#